data_AF-A0A662EGG4-F1
#
_entry.id   AF-A0A662EGG4-F1
#
_cell.length_a   1.000
_cell.length_b   1.000
_cell.length_c   1.000
_cell.angle_alpha   90.00
_cell.angle_beta   90.00
_cell.angle_gamma   90.00
#
_symmetry.space_group_name_H-M   'P 1'
#
loop_
_entity.id
_entity.type
_entity.pdbx_description
1 polymer ?
#
loop_
_entity_poly.entity_id
_entity_poly.type
_entity_poly.pdbx_seq_one_letter_code
_entity_poly.pdbx_strand_id
1 'polypeptide(L)'
;MQTAVGAEFQVGPFCDSTNADPSTCVLKLVSRWEHRDGAAFWEVGSALSSSFCQHPTIVLDRLSSDPTNLESWVDRLPEHTFRVFDHADTQFGQSATTHLRTLKKCMVRRATELLHDQSVGPAASELLTKLEQTEVTYID
;
A
#
# COMPACT_ATOMS: atom_id res chain seq x y z
N MET A 1 29.93 14.06 13.85
CA MET A 1 28.85 13.29 14.49
C MET A 1 27.55 14.04 14.31
N GLN A 2 26.62 13.55 13.50
CA GLN A 2 25.19 13.81 13.66
C GLN A 2 24.42 12.80 12.81
N THR A 3 23.84 11.83 13.49
CA THR A 3 22.93 10.80 12.97
C THR A 3 21.51 11.35 12.91
N ALA A 4 20.87 11.08 11.77
CA ALA A 4 19.44 10.88 11.50
C ALA A 4 18.38 11.47 12.46
N VAL A 5 17.45 12.22 11.88
CA VAL A 5 16.03 12.12 12.25
C VAL A 5 15.25 11.90 10.96
N GLY A 6 14.79 10.66 10.79
CA GLY A 6 13.91 10.28 9.69
C GLY A 6 12.56 10.95 9.86
N ALA A 7 12.02 11.47 8.76
CA ALA A 7 10.66 11.98 8.74
C ALA A 7 9.70 10.85 9.11
N GLU A 8 9.06 11.00 10.27
CA GLU A 8 7.98 10.14 10.73
C GLU A 8 6.80 10.31 9.76
N PHE A 9 6.59 9.29 8.93
CA PHE A 9 5.46 9.20 8.02
C PHE A 9 4.19 9.00 8.85
N GLN A 10 3.45 10.08 9.09
CA GLN A 10 2.12 10.03 9.70
C GLN A 10 1.13 9.53 8.64
N VAL A 11 0.90 8.22 8.63
CA VAL A 11 -0.21 7.57 7.93
C VAL A 11 -1.46 7.74 8.82
N GLY A 12 -2.59 8.13 8.24
CA GLY A 12 -3.87 8.30 8.94
C GLY A 12 -4.32 7.07 9.77
N PRO A 13 -5.35 7.21 10.61
CA PRO A 13 -5.48 6.59 11.94
C PRO A 13 -5.94 5.11 11.94
N PHE A 14 -5.58 4.30 10.95
CA PHE A 14 -5.96 2.88 10.97
C PHE A 14 -5.11 2.06 11.95
N CYS A 15 -3.88 2.50 12.25
CA CYS A 15 -3.03 1.92 13.27
C CYS A 15 -2.52 3.06 14.19
N ASP A 16 -3.29 3.44 15.22
CA ASP A 16 -2.84 4.39 16.23
C ASP A 16 -1.74 3.76 17.11
N SER A 17 -0.59 4.44 17.17
CA SER A 17 0.73 3.95 17.59
C SER A 17 0.91 3.73 19.10
N THR A 18 -0.08 3.26 19.86
CA THR A 18 0.10 3.15 21.32
C THR A 18 0.03 1.76 21.94
N ASN A 19 -0.40 0.70 21.24
CA ASN A 19 -0.23 -0.71 21.69
C ASN A 19 -0.76 -1.80 20.74
N ALA A 20 -1.17 -1.47 19.51
CA ALA A 20 -1.72 -2.47 18.59
C ALA A 20 -0.58 -3.24 17.89
N ASP A 21 -0.57 -4.57 18.06
CA ASP A 21 0.30 -5.46 17.29
C ASP A 21 0.10 -5.20 15.77
N PRO A 22 1.17 -5.00 14.99
CA PRO A 22 1.07 -4.67 13.56
C PRO A 22 0.34 -5.77 12.77
N SER A 23 0.43 -7.02 13.22
CA SER A 23 -0.30 -8.14 12.64
C SER A 23 -1.81 -7.98 12.81
N THR A 24 -2.25 -7.51 13.97
CA THR A 24 -3.66 -7.22 14.28
C THR A 24 -4.19 -6.06 13.46
N CYS A 25 -3.38 -5.03 13.22
CA CYS A 25 -3.80 -3.93 12.35
C CYS A 25 -3.97 -4.40 10.90
N VAL A 26 -2.99 -5.13 10.36
CA VAL A 26 -3.06 -5.69 9.00
C VAL A 26 -4.24 -6.66 8.86
N LEU A 27 -4.49 -7.51 9.85
CA LEU A 27 -5.65 -8.42 9.87
C LEU A 27 -6.97 -7.67 9.75
N LYS A 28 -7.14 -6.55 10.47
CA LYS A 28 -8.34 -5.71 10.34
C LYS A 28 -8.47 -5.11 8.94
N LEU A 29 -7.36 -4.66 8.35
CA LEU A 29 -7.37 -4.12 7.00
C LEU A 29 -7.73 -5.18 5.95
N VAL A 30 -7.15 -6.38 6.05
CA VAL A 30 -7.49 -7.50 5.16
C VAL A 30 -8.96 -7.91 5.33
N SER A 31 -9.46 -7.99 6.56
CA SER A 31 -10.88 -8.29 6.80
C SER A 31 -11.82 -7.23 6.23
N ARG A 32 -11.45 -5.95 6.29
CA ARG A 32 -12.21 -4.87 5.65
C ARG A 32 -12.08 -4.88 4.14
N TRP A 33 -10.93 -5.33 3.61
CA TRP A 33 -10.74 -5.50 2.18
C TRP A 33 -11.67 -6.58 1.65
N GLU A 34 -11.81 -7.71 2.35
CA GLU A 34 -12.76 -8.78 1.99
C GLU A 34 -14.20 -8.29 1.84
N HIS A 35 -14.62 -7.36 2.69
CA HIS A 35 -15.96 -6.79 2.72
C HIS A 35 -16.03 -5.39 2.10
N ARG A 36 -15.09 -5.05 1.22
CA ARG A 36 -14.99 -3.71 0.62
C ARG A 36 -16.17 -3.44 -0.33
N ASP A 37 -16.76 -2.27 -0.18
CA ASP A 37 -17.72 -1.69 -1.12
C ASP A 37 -17.58 -0.16 -1.13
N GLY A 38 -17.89 0.47 -2.27
CA GLY A 38 -17.91 1.92 -2.42
C GLY A 38 -16.64 2.60 -1.88
N ALA A 39 -16.82 3.55 -0.96
CA ALA A 39 -15.73 4.33 -0.35
C ALA A 39 -14.62 3.47 0.28
N ALA A 40 -15.00 2.32 0.87
CA ALA A 40 -14.05 1.44 1.55
C ALA A 40 -13.03 0.82 0.60
N PHE A 41 -13.33 0.72 -0.70
CA PHE A 41 -12.39 0.23 -1.70
C PHE A 41 -11.12 1.10 -1.77
N TRP A 42 -11.27 2.43 -1.86
CA TRP A 42 -10.14 3.35 -1.91
C TRP A 42 -9.42 3.47 -0.57
N GLU A 43 -10.19 3.65 0.51
CA GLU A 43 -9.62 3.87 1.84
C GLU A 43 -8.81 2.66 2.34
N VAL A 44 -9.39 1.46 2.23
CA VAL A 44 -8.73 0.23 2.70
C VAL A 44 -7.59 -0.17 1.77
N GLY A 45 -7.74 0.01 0.46
CA GLY A 45 -6.68 -0.24 -0.52
C GLY A 45 -5.44 0.61 -0.29
N SER A 46 -5.63 1.93 -0.14
CA SER A 46 -4.56 2.88 0.18
C SER A 46 -3.92 2.61 1.56
N ALA A 47 -4.72 2.22 2.55
CA ALA A 47 -4.21 1.84 3.87
C ALA A 47 -3.36 0.57 3.79
N LEU A 48 -3.78 -0.46 3.05
CA LEU A 48 -3.00 -1.68 2.82
C LEU A 48 -1.67 -1.39 2.10
N SER A 49 -1.69 -0.54 1.07
CA SER A 49 -0.46 -0.09 0.39
C SER A 49 0.50 0.62 1.33
N SER A 50 -0.02 1.46 2.24
CA SER A 50 0.79 2.13 3.25
C SER A 50 1.34 1.15 4.29
N SER A 51 0.51 0.21 4.77
CA SER A 51 0.93 -0.84 5.71
C SER A 51 1.95 -1.78 5.11
N PHE A 52 1.88 -2.06 3.81
CA PHE A 52 2.87 -2.88 3.11
C PHE A 52 4.28 -2.26 3.20
N CYS A 53 4.39 -0.94 3.12
CA CYS A 53 5.66 -0.25 3.29
C CYS A 53 6.32 -0.46 4.66
N GLN A 54 5.50 -0.64 5.70
CA GLN A 54 5.93 -0.84 7.09
C GLN A 54 6.13 -2.33 7.44
N HIS A 55 5.22 -3.19 6.96
CA HIS A 55 5.12 -4.60 7.32
C HIS A 55 4.86 -5.48 6.08
N PRO A 56 5.80 -5.54 5.13
CA PRO A 56 5.54 -6.11 3.81
C PRO A 56 5.27 -7.62 3.86
N THR A 57 6.00 -8.36 4.69
CA THR A 57 5.79 -9.80 4.86
C THR A 57 4.42 -10.11 5.45
N ILE A 58 3.98 -9.35 6.47
CA ILE A 58 2.69 -9.56 7.13
C ILE A 58 1.55 -9.28 6.15
N VAL A 59 1.64 -8.20 5.37
CA VAL A 59 0.59 -7.87 4.40
C VAL A 59 0.49 -8.94 3.32
N LEU A 60 1.61 -9.39 2.74
CA LEU A 60 1.57 -10.43 1.71
C LEU A 60 1.14 -11.78 2.26
N ASP A 61 1.61 -12.17 3.45
CA ASP A 61 1.18 -13.41 4.10
C ASP A 61 -0.34 -13.44 4.33
N ARG A 62 -0.89 -12.34 4.86
CA ARG A 62 -2.32 -12.23 5.14
C ARG A 62 -3.17 -12.15 3.88
N LEU A 63 -2.74 -11.39 2.87
CA LEU A 63 -3.45 -11.34 1.59
C LEU A 63 -3.34 -12.67 0.84
N SER A 64 -2.20 -13.35 0.88
CA SER A 64 -2.00 -14.64 0.19
C SER A 64 -2.71 -15.81 0.86
N SER A 65 -3.26 -15.61 2.08
CA SER A 65 -4.12 -16.60 2.73
C SER A 65 -5.40 -16.86 1.92
N ASP A 66 -5.84 -15.90 1.11
CA ASP A 66 -6.90 -16.05 0.12
C ASP A 66 -6.43 -15.48 -1.24
N PRO A 67 -6.27 -16.32 -2.28
CA PRO A 67 -5.68 -15.86 -3.54
C PRO A 67 -6.52 -14.77 -4.24
N THR A 68 -7.84 -14.74 -4.04
CA THR A 68 -8.71 -13.72 -4.62
C THR A 68 -8.50 -12.35 -3.99
N ASN A 69 -8.18 -12.31 -2.69
CA ASN A 69 -7.87 -11.06 -1.99
C ASN A 69 -6.57 -10.43 -2.49
N LEU A 70 -5.51 -11.23 -2.62
CA LEU A 70 -4.22 -10.77 -3.16
C LEU A 70 -4.40 -10.29 -4.60
N GLU A 71 -4.96 -11.13 -5.47
CA GLU A 71 -5.14 -10.82 -6.90
C GLU A 71 -5.94 -9.53 -7.06
N SER A 72 -7.09 -9.40 -6.36
CA SER A 72 -7.89 -8.20 -6.49
C SER A 72 -7.22 -6.95 -5.91
N TRP A 73 -6.43 -7.08 -4.86
CA TRP A 73 -5.68 -5.94 -4.32
C TRP A 73 -4.60 -5.49 -5.29
N VAL A 74 -3.82 -6.43 -5.83
CA VAL A 74 -2.76 -6.14 -6.80
C VAL A 74 -3.37 -5.56 -8.09
N ASP A 75 -4.33 -6.24 -8.70
CA ASP A 75 -4.85 -5.87 -10.02
C ASP A 75 -5.46 -4.46 -10.04
N ARG A 76 -6.06 -4.05 -8.92
CA ARG A 76 -6.73 -2.76 -8.81
C ARG A 76 -5.92 -1.66 -8.12
N LEU A 77 -4.62 -1.85 -7.90
CA LEU A 77 -3.71 -0.82 -7.37
C LEU A 77 -3.83 0.56 -8.05
N PRO A 78 -3.97 0.65 -9.39
CA PRO A 78 -4.16 1.94 -10.05
C PRO A 78 -5.41 2.68 -9.56
N GLU A 79 -6.46 1.94 -9.19
CA GLU A 79 -7.77 2.49 -8.86
C GLU A 79 -7.91 2.89 -7.39
N HIS A 80 -7.39 2.07 -6.47
CA HIS A 80 -7.55 2.28 -5.02
C HIS A 80 -6.40 3.02 -4.34
N THR A 81 -5.20 3.03 -4.94
CA THR A 81 -4.01 3.68 -4.36
C THR A 81 -3.44 4.77 -5.26
N PHE A 82 -3.24 4.52 -6.56
CA PHE A 82 -2.49 5.43 -7.43
C PHE A 82 -3.35 6.41 -8.22
N ARG A 83 -4.51 6.78 -7.65
CA ARG A 83 -5.49 7.68 -8.25
C ARG A 83 -5.55 9.01 -7.50
N VAL A 84 -5.40 10.12 -8.22
CA VAL A 84 -5.51 11.48 -7.68
C VAL A 84 -6.83 12.08 -8.13
N PHE A 85 -7.64 12.52 -7.16
CA PHE A 85 -8.97 13.13 -7.39
C PHE A 85 -8.94 14.66 -7.56
N ASP A 86 -7.74 15.25 -7.53
CA ASP A 86 -7.52 16.68 -7.65
C ASP A 86 -6.66 16.97 -8.90
N HIS A 87 -6.80 18.15 -9.50
CA HIS A 87 -6.05 18.50 -10.70
C HIS A 87 -4.55 18.58 -10.41
N ALA A 88 -3.76 18.09 -11.36
CA ALA A 88 -2.29 18.06 -11.28
C ALA A 88 -1.66 19.43 -10.98
N ASP A 89 -2.31 20.51 -11.40
CA ASP A 89 -1.81 21.88 -11.28
C ASP A 89 -2.14 22.56 -9.95
N THR A 90 -2.97 21.96 -9.10
CA THR A 90 -3.19 22.51 -7.76
C THR A 90 -2.06 22.09 -6.81
N GLN A 91 -1.83 22.91 -5.79
CA GLN A 91 -0.89 22.56 -4.72
C GLN A 91 -1.23 21.22 -4.06
N PHE A 92 -2.52 20.90 -3.92
CA PHE A 92 -2.98 19.66 -3.33
C PHE A 92 -2.73 18.46 -4.27
N GLY A 93 -3.03 18.59 -5.56
CA GLY A 93 -2.75 17.56 -6.57
C GLY A 93 -1.26 17.26 -6.72
N GLN A 94 -0.39 18.28 -6.68
CA GLN A 94 1.07 18.09 -6.71
C GLN A 94 1.58 17.37 -5.46
N SER A 95 1.07 17.75 -4.28
CA SER A 95 1.43 17.12 -3.02
C SER A 95 0.99 15.65 -2.98
N ALA A 96 -0.26 15.38 -3.37
CA ALA A 96 -0.81 14.03 -3.49
C ALA A 96 0.00 13.17 -4.47
N THR A 97 0.33 13.71 -5.64
CA THR A 97 1.15 13.00 -6.64
C THR A 97 2.54 12.67 -6.12
N THR A 98 3.17 13.60 -5.42
CA THR A 98 4.49 13.39 -4.81
C THR A 98 4.43 12.31 -3.73
N HIS A 99 3.38 12.33 -2.92
CA HIS A 99 3.13 11.30 -1.91
C HIS A 99 2.95 9.92 -2.56
N LEU A 100 2.08 9.78 -3.57
CA LEU A 100 1.81 8.51 -4.24
C LEU A 100 3.03 7.97 -4.99
N ARG A 101 3.85 8.83 -5.61
CA ARG A 101 5.13 8.40 -6.20
C ARG A 101 6.11 7.88 -5.14
N THR A 102 6.12 8.49 -3.95
CA THR A 102 6.97 8.06 -2.84
C THR A 102 6.48 6.71 -2.29
N LEU A 103 5.17 6.54 -2.13
CA LEU A 103 4.54 5.28 -1.77
C LEU A 103 4.89 4.18 -2.78
N LYS A 104 4.72 4.45 -4.08
CA LYS A 104 5.09 3.51 -5.16
C LYS A 104 6.54 3.05 -5.05
N LYS A 105 7.49 3.99 -4.89
CA LYS A 105 8.92 3.67 -4.74
C LYS A 105 9.18 2.80 -3.51
N CYS A 106 8.53 3.11 -2.40
CA CYS A 106 8.64 2.32 -1.19
C CYS A 106 8.09 0.90 -1.40
N MET A 107 6.92 0.75 -2.02
CA MET A 107 6.33 -0.55 -2.32
C MET A 107 7.22 -1.36 -3.27
N VAL A 108 7.75 -0.77 -4.34
CA VAL A 108 8.68 -1.43 -5.26
C VAL A 108 9.89 -1.96 -4.49
N ARG A 109 10.53 -1.10 -3.68
CA ARG A 109 11.68 -1.50 -2.87
C ARG A 109 11.36 -2.68 -1.95
N ARG A 110 10.24 -2.63 -1.22
CA ARG A 110 9.84 -3.71 -0.30
C ARG A 110 9.52 -5.01 -1.03
N ALA A 111 8.83 -4.93 -2.17
CA ALA A 111 8.54 -6.09 -2.99
C ALA A 111 9.83 -6.75 -3.53
N THR A 112 10.80 -5.94 -3.99
CA THR A 112 12.12 -6.43 -4.41
C THR A 112 12.87 -7.13 -3.27
N GLU A 113 12.85 -6.57 -2.05
CA GLU A 113 13.49 -7.17 -0.87
C GLU A 113 12.90 -8.55 -0.51
N LEU A 114 11.63 -8.81 -0.90
CA LEU A 114 10.91 -10.06 -0.59
C LEU A 114 10.95 -11.12 -1.71
N LEU A 115 11.55 -10.85 -2.87
CA LEU A 115 11.58 -11.81 -3.99
C LEU A 115 12.23 -13.15 -3.66
N HIS A 116 13.17 -13.16 -2.71
CA HIS A 116 13.89 -14.36 -2.28
C HIS A 116 13.22 -15.08 -1.10
N ASP A 117 12.13 -14.54 -0.57
CA ASP A 117 11.37 -15.18 0.51
C ASP A 117 10.54 -16.34 -0.04
N GLN A 118 10.66 -17.53 0.56
CA GLN A 118 9.97 -18.72 0.06
C GLN A 118 8.45 -18.67 0.29
N SER A 119 7.99 -17.93 1.30
CA SER A 119 6.58 -17.85 1.68
C SER A 119 5.84 -16.79 0.86
N VAL A 120 6.46 -15.63 0.66
CA VAL A 120 5.80 -14.47 0.03
C VAL A 120 6.43 -14.04 -1.30
N GLY A 121 7.50 -14.68 -1.75
CA GLY A 121 8.20 -14.34 -3.00
C GLY A 121 7.33 -14.35 -4.26
N PRO A 122 6.44 -15.35 -4.47
CA PRO A 122 5.51 -15.34 -5.60
C PRO A 122 4.58 -14.12 -5.59
N ALA A 123 3.98 -13.81 -4.44
CA ALA A 123 3.12 -12.65 -4.25
C ALA A 123 3.88 -11.32 -4.43
N ALA A 124 5.13 -11.26 -3.95
CA ALA A 124 6.00 -10.11 -4.13
C ALA A 124 6.37 -9.89 -5.61
N SER A 125 6.59 -10.96 -6.37
CA SER A 125 6.88 -10.90 -7.81
C SER A 125 5.67 -10.40 -8.62
N GLU A 126 4.47 -10.87 -8.29
CA GLU A 126 3.22 -10.41 -8.90
C GLU A 126 2.99 -8.92 -8.63
N LEU A 127 3.10 -8.52 -7.36
CA LEU A 127 2.99 -7.13 -6.93
C LEU A 127 4.01 -6.23 -7.64
N LEU A 128 5.27 -6.68 -7.74
CA LEU A 128 6.33 -5.91 -8.40
C LEU A 128 6.01 -5.68 -9.87
N THR A 129 5.59 -6.74 -10.58
CA THR A 129 5.21 -6.66 -12.00
C THR A 129 4.09 -5.63 -12.20
N LYS A 130 3.07 -5.66 -11.34
CA LYS A 130 1.96 -4.72 -11.41
C LYS A 130 2.39 -3.29 -11.09
N LEU A 131 3.24 -3.09 -10.08
CA LEU A 131 3.77 -1.77 -9.72
C LEU A 131 4.58 -1.17 -10.88
N GLU A 132 5.37 -1.96 -11.60
CA GLU A 132 6.11 -1.46 -12.77
C GLU A 132 5.18 -0.96 -13.88
N GLN A 133 4.04 -1.61 -14.07
CA GLN A 133 3.02 -1.24 -15.06
C GLN A 133 2.09 -0.12 -14.61
N THR A 134 2.04 0.20 -13.32
CA THR A 134 1.06 1.14 -12.76
C THR A 134 1.58 2.57 -12.76
N GLU A 135 0.88 3.51 -13.40
CA GLU A 135 1.19 4.93 -13.33
C GLU A 135 0.28 5.66 -12.32
N VAL A 136 0.73 6.80 -11.80
CA VAL A 136 -0.13 7.67 -10.99
C VAL A 136 -1.01 8.45 -11.96
N THR A 137 -2.33 8.29 -11.84
CA THR A 137 -3.31 8.85 -12.78
C THR A 137 -4.19 9.91 -12.11
N TYR A 138 -4.61 10.89 -12.91
CA TYR A 138 -5.58 11.91 -12.51
C TYR A 138 -6.95 11.55 -13.06
N ILE A 139 -8.00 11.86 -12.31
CA ILE A 139 -9.36 11.89 -12.83
C ILE A 139 -9.70 13.36 -13.06
N ASP A 140 -10.10 13.70 -14.28
CA ASP A 140 -10.73 14.98 -14.64
C ASP A 140 -12.24 14.92 -14.39
#